data_AF-A0A2S4UCZ8-F1
#
_entry.id   AF-A0A2S4UCZ8-F1
#
_cell.length_a   1.000
_cell.length_b   1.000
_cell.length_c   1.000
_cell.angle_alpha   90.00
_cell.angle_beta   90.00
_cell.angle_gamma   90.00
#
_symmetry.space_group_name_H-M   'P 1'
#
loop_
_entity.id
_entity.type
_entity.pdbx_description
1 polymer ?
#
loop_
_entity_poly.entity_id
_entity_poly.type
_entity_poly.pdbx_seq_one_letter_code
_entity_poly.pdbx_strand_id
1 'polypeptide(L)'
;MAPCLLCPSLPVQDRPIQPRRAILKRPKTGQAICRECFYLIFETEIHHTILGLANQEKRRSCEKNSNKNGGSMFKRGDKVAIAASGGKDSTVLAHVMTTLNERYNYGLDLYLLSIDEGIKGYRDDSLETVKRNSTQYSLPLKVLSYDQLYQGWTMDKVVDNVGRKSNCTFCGVFRRQALDKGADILEVDHIVTGHNADDIAETVLMNVLRGDIARLERCTEITTGGISSGSSGIPVKRSKPFKYAYEKEIVMYAYFKKLDYFSTECTYSPEAYRGHARALVKELERIRPSSILDIVYSGESMADSVKINVKRPTQQSCLRCGSLSSQLLCQACALIDGLNATSTKATGTAQEKIHSCGAHLDQ
;
A
#
# COMPACT_ATOMS: atom_id res chain seq x y z
N MET A 1 -10.31 35.50 -4.59
CA MET A 1 -9.24 34.50 -4.86
C MET A 1 -8.65 34.78 -6.24
N ALA A 2 -7.32 34.63 -6.38
CA ALA A 2 -6.58 34.87 -7.60
C ALA A 2 -7.00 33.94 -8.76
N PRO A 3 -6.76 34.33 -10.03
CA PRO A 3 -6.96 33.43 -11.18
C PRO A 3 -6.06 32.20 -11.08
N CYS A 4 -6.53 31.05 -11.58
CA CYS A 4 -5.70 29.85 -11.66
C CYS A 4 -4.55 30.07 -12.63
N LEU A 5 -3.32 29.94 -12.14
CA LEU A 5 -2.09 30.17 -12.89
C LEU A 5 -1.81 29.12 -13.98
N LEU A 6 -2.54 27.99 -13.97
CA LEU A 6 -2.30 26.82 -14.82
C LEU A 6 -3.50 26.48 -15.72
N CYS A 7 -4.48 27.39 -15.84
CA CYS A 7 -5.50 27.23 -16.86
C CYS A 7 -4.85 27.39 -18.24
N PRO A 8 -5.07 26.46 -19.19
CA PRO A 8 -4.59 26.65 -20.54
C PRO A 8 -5.20 27.94 -21.10
N SER A 9 -4.34 28.80 -21.65
CA SER A 9 -4.72 30.06 -22.31
C SER A 9 -5.16 29.86 -23.76
N LEU A 10 -5.38 28.61 -24.20
CA LEU A 10 -5.68 28.30 -25.60
C LEU A 10 -7.14 28.63 -25.94
N PRO A 11 -7.39 29.45 -26.99
CA PRO A 11 -8.72 29.82 -27.40
C PRO A 11 -9.42 28.63 -28.05
N VAL A 12 -10.54 28.20 -27.48
CA VAL A 12 -11.55 27.44 -28.23
C VAL A 12 -12.56 28.49 -28.70
N GLN A 13 -12.56 28.79 -30.00
CA GLN A 13 -13.56 29.64 -30.68
C GLN A 13 -13.62 31.12 -30.20
N ASP A 14 -12.60 31.92 -30.54
CA ASP A 14 -12.62 33.40 -30.54
C ASP A 14 -13.15 34.11 -29.28
N ARG A 15 -13.08 33.45 -28.11
CA ARG A 15 -13.31 34.09 -26.80
C ARG A 15 -12.13 33.85 -25.88
N PRO A 16 -11.55 34.90 -25.25
CA PRO A 16 -10.53 34.71 -24.23
C PRO A 16 -11.16 33.94 -23.07
N ILE A 17 -10.71 32.70 -22.86
CA ILE A 17 -11.14 31.89 -21.71
C ILE A 17 -10.57 32.60 -20.47
N GLN A 18 -11.44 33.28 -19.71
CA GLN A 18 -11.01 33.82 -18.43
C GLN A 18 -10.54 32.65 -17.55
N PRO A 19 -9.34 32.74 -16.95
CA PRO A 19 -8.81 31.67 -16.12
C PRO A 19 -9.78 31.40 -14.97
N ARG A 20 -10.11 30.12 -14.78
CA ARG A 20 -11.00 29.70 -13.70
C ARG A 20 -10.44 30.17 -12.36
N ARG A 21 -11.33 30.49 -11.43
CA ARG A 21 -10.93 30.92 -10.08
C ARG A 21 -10.16 29.79 -9.38
N ALA A 22 -9.03 30.14 -8.75
CA ALA A 22 -8.34 29.19 -7.89
C ALA A 22 -9.22 28.90 -6.67
N ILE A 23 -9.35 27.62 -6.32
CA ILE A 23 -10.15 27.16 -5.17
C ILE A 23 -9.30 26.46 -4.10
N LEU A 24 -8.05 26.13 -4.44
CA LEU A 24 -7.12 25.44 -3.55
C LEU A 24 -5.68 25.90 -3.80
N LYS A 25 -4.82 25.69 -2.80
CA LYS A 25 -3.36 25.75 -2.94
C LYS A 25 -2.82 24.33 -2.92
N ARG A 26 -2.00 23.96 -3.89
CA ARG A 26 -1.38 22.63 -3.91
C ARG A 26 -0.49 22.44 -2.69
N PRO A 27 -0.68 21.38 -1.88
CA PRO A 27 0.21 21.06 -0.76
C PRO A 27 1.67 20.93 -1.19
N LYS A 28 1.92 20.33 -2.35
CA LYS A 28 3.26 20.03 -2.88
C LYS A 28 4.06 21.28 -3.30
N THR A 29 3.40 22.27 -3.93
CA THR A 29 4.08 23.41 -4.57
C THR A 29 3.62 24.79 -4.05
N GLY A 30 2.55 24.86 -3.27
CA GLY A 30 1.92 26.12 -2.82
C GLY A 30 1.14 26.87 -3.90
N GLN A 31 1.13 26.39 -5.15
CA GLN A 31 0.48 27.06 -6.28
C GLN A 31 -1.04 27.10 -6.13
N ALA A 32 -1.63 28.26 -6.39
CA ALA A 32 -3.09 28.45 -6.37
C ALA A 32 -3.71 27.99 -7.70
N ILE A 33 -4.60 27.01 -7.64
CA ILE A 33 -5.18 26.38 -8.83
C ILE A 33 -6.68 26.10 -8.72
N CYS A 34 -7.34 25.98 -9.87
CA CYS A 34 -8.73 25.56 -9.96
C CYS A 34 -8.86 24.02 -9.89
N ARG A 35 -10.08 23.53 -9.69
CA ARG A 35 -10.38 22.10 -9.54
C ARG A 35 -9.94 21.24 -10.73
N GLU A 36 -10.27 21.69 -11.94
CA GLU A 36 -10.01 20.93 -13.16
C GLU A 36 -8.51 20.88 -13.48
N CYS A 37 -7.78 21.98 -13.27
CA CYS A 37 -6.33 21.96 -13.39
C CYS A 37 -5.70 21.04 -12.34
N PHE A 38 -6.25 21.00 -11.11
CA PHE A 38 -5.78 20.08 -10.09
C PHE A 38 -5.94 18.62 -10.52
N TYR A 39 -7.11 18.23 -11.04
CA TYR A 39 -7.32 16.86 -11.54
C TYR A 39 -6.34 16.49 -12.63
N LEU A 40 -6.22 17.34 -13.65
CA LEU A 40 -5.34 17.09 -14.78
C LEU A 40 -3.90 16.92 -14.32
N ILE A 41 -3.40 17.82 -13.47
CA ILE A 41 -2.01 17.78 -13.00
C ILE A 41 -1.78 16.55 -12.10
N PHE A 42 -2.68 16.29 -11.15
CA PHE A 42 -2.57 15.15 -10.24
C PHE A 42 -2.52 13.83 -11.02
N GLU A 43 -3.45 13.63 -11.96
CA GLU A 43 -3.53 12.45 -12.82
C GLU A 43 -2.31 12.35 -13.76
N THR A 44 -1.83 13.47 -14.30
CA THR A 44 -0.65 13.51 -15.19
C THR A 44 0.64 13.17 -14.42
N GLU A 45 0.81 13.65 -13.19
CA GLU A 45 1.97 13.28 -12.36
C GLU A 45 1.98 11.77 -12.05
N ILE A 46 0.81 11.18 -11.83
CA ILE A 46 0.67 9.73 -11.62
C ILE A 46 0.94 8.97 -12.93
N HIS A 47 0.43 9.46 -14.06
CA HIS A 47 0.75 8.93 -15.39
C HIS A 47 2.26 8.93 -15.66
N HIS A 48 2.96 10.02 -15.37
CA HIS A 48 4.42 10.10 -15.49
C HIS A 48 5.14 9.13 -14.54
N THR A 49 4.60 8.90 -13.34
CA THR A 49 5.12 7.89 -12.41
C THR A 49 4.97 6.49 -12.98
N ILE A 50 3.83 6.19 -13.61
CA ILE A 50 3.57 4.92 -14.32
C ILE A 50 4.52 4.75 -15.50
N LEU A 51 4.79 5.79 -16.29
CA LEU A 51 5.72 5.70 -17.43
C LEU A 51 7.20 5.65 -17.02
N GLY A 52 7.53 5.76 -15.73
CA GLY A 52 8.92 5.85 -15.26
C GLY A 52 9.60 7.18 -15.59
N LEU A 53 8.81 8.22 -15.92
CA LEU A 53 9.29 9.57 -16.24
C LEU A 53 9.40 10.47 -15.01
N ALA A 54 8.80 10.06 -13.88
CA ALA A 54 8.88 10.82 -12.64
C ALA A 54 10.34 10.95 -12.13
N ASN A 55 10.66 12.12 -11.55
CA ASN A 55 11.97 12.48 -10.99
C ASN A 55 13.16 12.53 -11.96
N GLN A 56 12.94 12.53 -13.29
CA GLN A 56 14.03 12.72 -14.25
C GLN A 56 14.78 14.06 -14.08
N GLU A 57 14.09 15.13 -13.65
CA GLU A 57 14.70 16.46 -13.47
C GLU A 57 15.73 16.50 -12.34
N LYS A 58 15.47 15.85 -11.18
CA LYS A 58 16.43 15.77 -10.06
C LYS A 58 17.57 14.76 -10.32
N ARG A 59 17.35 13.77 -11.20
CA ARG A 59 18.38 12.78 -11.58
C ARG A 59 19.48 13.34 -12.50
N ARG A 60 19.29 14.52 -13.11
CA ARG A 60 20.28 15.11 -14.03
C ARG A 60 21.62 15.49 -13.38
N SER A 61 21.69 15.58 -12.05
CA SER A 61 22.92 15.95 -11.31
C SER A 61 23.74 14.77 -10.80
N CYS A 62 23.29 13.52 -10.95
CA CYS A 62 24.07 12.32 -10.61
C CYS A 62 24.36 11.52 -11.88
N GLU A 63 25.61 11.09 -12.02
CA GLU A 63 26.24 10.67 -13.27
C GLU A 63 25.48 9.65 -14.14
N LYS A 64 25.81 9.72 -15.44
CA LYS A 64 25.35 8.96 -16.61
C LYS A 64 25.49 7.42 -16.55
N ASN A 65 25.41 6.79 -15.39
CA ASN A 65 25.45 5.34 -15.24
C ASN A 65 24.21 4.84 -14.49
N SER A 66 23.09 4.75 -15.20
CA SER A 66 21.95 3.95 -14.77
C SER A 66 21.17 3.44 -15.97
N ASN A 67 21.66 2.37 -16.56
CA ASN A 67 20.90 1.49 -17.43
C ASN A 67 19.84 0.69 -16.61
N LYS A 68 19.01 1.38 -15.81
CA LYS A 68 18.10 0.76 -14.84
C LYS A 68 16.75 1.48 -14.76
N ASN A 69 15.74 0.82 -15.35
CA ASN A 69 14.30 0.97 -15.11
C ASN A 69 13.65 2.32 -15.46
N GLY A 70 14.02 2.94 -16.58
CA GLY A 70 13.19 3.96 -17.25
C GLY A 70 12.07 3.36 -18.10
N GLY A 71 11.56 2.17 -17.72
CA GLY A 71 10.49 1.48 -18.44
C GLY A 71 9.13 1.73 -17.80
N SER A 72 8.09 1.73 -18.62
CA SER A 72 6.70 1.78 -18.15
C SER A 72 6.44 0.68 -17.10
N MET A 73 5.67 1.02 -16.08
CA MET A 73 5.32 0.16 -14.95
C MET A 73 4.49 -1.05 -15.39
N PHE A 74 3.74 -0.92 -16.48
CA PHE A 74 2.87 -1.94 -17.07
C PHE A 74 3.09 -2.06 -18.58
N LYS A 75 2.68 -3.20 -19.13
CA LYS A 75 2.55 -3.47 -20.56
C LYS A 75 1.07 -3.61 -20.93
N ARG A 76 0.76 -3.36 -22.20
CA ARG A 76 -0.58 -3.59 -22.73
C ARG A 76 -0.94 -5.07 -22.60
N GLY A 77 -2.14 -5.36 -22.14
CA GLY A 77 -2.62 -6.72 -21.87
C GLY A 77 -2.25 -7.27 -20.49
N ASP A 78 -1.50 -6.52 -19.65
CA ASP A 78 -1.24 -6.94 -18.27
C ASP A 78 -2.55 -6.97 -17.46
N LYS A 79 -2.72 -8.03 -16.67
CA LYS A 79 -3.76 -8.12 -15.65
C LYS A 79 -3.25 -7.46 -14.37
N VAL A 80 -3.99 -6.47 -13.85
CA VAL A 80 -3.56 -5.66 -12.71
C VAL A 80 -4.60 -5.71 -11.59
N ALA A 81 -4.23 -6.26 -10.44
CA ALA A 81 -5.03 -6.23 -9.23
C ALA A 81 -4.76 -4.96 -8.41
N ILE A 82 -5.78 -4.14 -8.20
CA ILE A 82 -5.75 -3.01 -7.26
C ILE A 82 -6.08 -3.54 -5.87
N ALA A 83 -5.12 -3.41 -4.95
CA ALA A 83 -5.33 -3.76 -3.55
C ALA A 83 -6.30 -2.76 -2.88
N ALA A 84 -7.55 -3.20 -2.70
CA ALA A 84 -8.65 -2.37 -2.24
C ALA A 84 -8.90 -2.58 -0.74
N SER A 85 -8.47 -1.61 0.09
CA SER A 85 -8.76 -1.62 1.53
C SER A 85 -10.08 -0.95 1.88
N GLY A 86 -10.74 -0.25 0.94
CA GLY A 86 -11.93 0.57 1.20
C GLY A 86 -11.60 1.97 1.72
N GLY A 87 -10.33 2.23 2.06
CA GLY A 87 -9.86 3.55 2.48
C GLY A 87 -9.67 4.53 1.30
N LYS A 88 -9.44 5.79 1.65
CA LYS A 88 -9.23 6.91 0.71
C LYS A 88 -8.19 6.60 -0.38
N ASP A 89 -7.02 6.10 0.01
CA ASP A 89 -5.89 5.94 -0.91
C ASP A 89 -6.17 4.86 -1.95
N SER A 90 -6.73 3.72 -1.53
CA SER A 90 -7.09 2.64 -2.44
C SER A 90 -8.27 2.99 -3.36
N THR A 91 -9.21 3.79 -2.87
CA THR A 91 -10.37 4.24 -3.66
C THR A 91 -9.95 5.24 -4.73
N VAL A 92 -9.11 6.23 -4.37
CA VAL A 92 -8.53 7.17 -5.33
C VAL A 92 -7.65 6.44 -6.33
N LEU A 93 -6.90 5.42 -5.89
CA LEU A 93 -6.09 4.60 -6.79
C LEU A 93 -6.95 3.87 -7.83
N ALA A 94 -8.05 3.24 -7.41
CA ALA A 94 -8.96 2.58 -8.34
C ALA A 94 -9.55 3.55 -9.36
N HIS A 95 -9.99 4.73 -8.91
CA HIS A 95 -10.54 5.77 -9.78
C HIS A 95 -9.50 6.28 -10.79
N VAL A 96 -8.29 6.62 -10.32
CA VAL A 96 -7.23 7.16 -11.18
C VAL A 96 -6.74 6.11 -12.16
N MET A 97 -6.53 4.86 -11.72
CA MET A 97 -6.10 3.78 -12.63
C MET A 97 -7.12 3.55 -13.74
N THR A 98 -8.42 3.55 -13.42
CA THR A 98 -9.50 3.43 -14.43
C THR A 98 -9.49 4.61 -15.40
N THR A 99 -9.44 5.83 -14.86
CA THR A 99 -9.40 7.07 -15.66
C THR A 99 -8.20 7.12 -16.60
N LEU A 100 -7.02 6.72 -16.12
CA LEU A 100 -5.79 6.72 -16.92
C LEU A 100 -5.79 5.59 -17.95
N ASN A 101 -6.31 4.41 -17.60
CA ASN A 101 -6.45 3.28 -18.53
C ASN A 101 -7.32 3.67 -19.74
N GLU A 102 -8.43 4.36 -19.51
CA GLU A 102 -9.31 4.88 -20.55
C GLU A 102 -8.66 6.04 -21.33
N ARG A 103 -8.19 7.09 -20.64
CA ARG A 103 -7.66 8.31 -21.26
C ARG A 103 -6.45 8.05 -22.14
N TYR A 104 -5.53 7.21 -21.68
CA TYR A 104 -4.27 6.92 -22.37
C TYR A 104 -4.28 5.57 -23.08
N ASN A 105 -5.42 4.85 -23.08
CA ASN A 105 -5.57 3.54 -23.70
C ASN A 105 -4.43 2.57 -23.31
N TYR A 106 -4.18 2.41 -22.00
CA TYR A 106 -3.13 1.48 -21.55
C TYR A 106 -3.46 0.03 -21.94
N GLY A 107 -4.75 -0.31 -22.01
CA GLY A 107 -5.22 -1.66 -22.32
C GLY A 107 -4.90 -2.65 -21.21
N LEU A 108 -5.08 -2.23 -19.97
CA LEU A 108 -4.93 -3.06 -18.77
C LEU A 108 -6.25 -3.70 -18.38
N ASP A 109 -6.20 -4.94 -17.92
CA ASP A 109 -7.34 -5.63 -17.31
C ASP A 109 -7.31 -5.39 -15.81
N LEU A 110 -8.19 -4.51 -15.33
CA LEU A 110 -8.19 -4.06 -13.93
C LEU A 110 -9.11 -4.92 -13.07
N TYR A 111 -8.60 -5.37 -11.92
CA TYR A 111 -9.33 -6.14 -10.92
C TYR A 111 -9.23 -5.45 -9.55
N LEU A 112 -10.22 -5.64 -8.68
CA LEU A 112 -10.13 -5.28 -7.27
C LEU A 112 -9.80 -6.54 -6.45
N LEU A 113 -8.78 -6.45 -5.60
CA LEU A 113 -8.42 -7.49 -4.65
C LEU A 113 -8.51 -6.93 -3.22
N SER A 114 -9.42 -7.48 -2.43
CA SER A 114 -9.63 -7.07 -1.04
C SER A 114 -9.36 -8.21 -0.08
N ILE A 115 -8.76 -7.89 1.06
CA ILE A 115 -8.44 -8.87 2.11
C ILE A 115 -9.27 -8.56 3.33
N ASP A 116 -10.09 -9.50 3.78
CA ASP A 116 -10.84 -9.43 5.01
C ASP A 116 -10.00 -9.98 6.17
N GLU A 117 -9.55 -9.08 7.05
CA GLU A 117 -8.76 -9.44 8.21
C GLU A 117 -9.59 -10.00 9.38
N GLY A 118 -10.93 -9.91 9.31
CA GLY A 118 -11.83 -10.35 10.37
C GLY A 118 -11.75 -9.47 11.62
N ILE A 119 -11.76 -8.14 11.45
CA ILE A 119 -11.82 -7.15 12.53
C ILE A 119 -13.25 -6.63 12.66
N LYS A 120 -13.94 -7.00 13.74
CA LYS A 120 -15.35 -6.64 13.97
C LYS A 120 -15.56 -5.12 14.06
N GLY A 121 -16.63 -4.64 13.42
CA GLY A 121 -17.03 -3.23 13.46
C GLY A 121 -16.10 -2.27 12.70
N TYR A 122 -15.09 -2.80 12.01
CA TYR A 122 -14.21 -2.04 11.14
C TYR A 122 -14.31 -2.54 9.69
N ARG A 123 -14.21 -3.86 9.50
CA ARG A 123 -14.06 -4.42 8.16
C ARG A 123 -15.37 -4.59 7.41
N ASP A 124 -16.48 -4.76 8.12
CA ASP A 124 -17.82 -4.94 7.54
C ASP A 124 -18.20 -3.73 6.66
N ASP A 125 -18.18 -2.52 7.21
CA ASP A 125 -18.47 -1.26 6.51
C ASP A 125 -17.48 -0.97 5.38
N SER A 126 -16.21 -1.32 5.63
CA SER A 126 -15.13 -1.13 4.68
C SER A 126 -15.28 -2.03 3.45
N LEU A 127 -15.71 -3.29 3.62
CA LEU A 127 -15.99 -4.21 2.52
C LEU A 127 -17.22 -3.81 1.72
N GLU A 128 -18.25 -3.26 2.37
CA GLU A 128 -19.41 -2.71 1.67
C GLU A 128 -18.99 -1.58 0.72
N THR A 129 -18.14 -0.68 1.19
CA THR A 129 -17.56 0.40 0.36
C THR A 129 -16.80 -0.17 -0.85
N VAL A 130 -16.00 -1.24 -0.65
CA VAL A 130 -15.28 -1.88 -1.76
C VAL A 130 -16.24 -2.54 -2.76
N LYS A 131 -17.35 -3.14 -2.31
CA LYS A 131 -18.40 -3.68 -3.20
C LYS A 131 -19.10 -2.59 -4.00
N ARG A 132 -19.39 -1.43 -3.38
CA ARG A 132 -19.93 -0.26 -4.10
C ARG A 132 -18.95 0.25 -5.15
N ASN A 133 -17.67 0.35 -4.82
CA ASN A 133 -16.62 0.72 -5.77
C ASN A 133 -16.51 -0.26 -6.94
N SER A 134 -16.59 -1.58 -6.68
CA SER A 134 -16.61 -2.61 -7.72
C SER A 134 -17.75 -2.38 -8.72
N THR A 135 -18.95 -2.07 -8.21
CA THR A 135 -20.13 -1.78 -9.04
C THR A 135 -19.97 -0.46 -9.80
N GLN A 136 -19.54 0.60 -9.12
CA GLN A 136 -19.39 1.94 -9.69
C GLN A 136 -18.37 1.98 -10.84
N TYR A 137 -17.24 1.29 -10.68
CA TYR A 137 -16.17 1.25 -11.68
C TYR A 137 -16.26 0.05 -12.62
N SER A 138 -17.27 -0.80 -12.46
CA SER A 138 -17.41 -2.06 -13.22
C SER A 138 -16.15 -2.93 -13.20
N LEU A 139 -15.49 -2.99 -12.03
CA LEU A 139 -14.26 -3.76 -11.85
C LEU A 139 -14.55 -5.06 -11.09
N PRO A 140 -14.14 -6.24 -11.60
CA PRO A 140 -14.33 -7.50 -10.89
C PRO A 140 -13.64 -7.49 -9.52
N LEU A 141 -14.35 -7.94 -8.49
CA LEU A 141 -13.85 -7.95 -7.11
C LEU A 141 -13.61 -9.37 -6.61
N LYS A 142 -12.39 -9.63 -6.12
CA LYS A 142 -12.06 -10.82 -5.32
C LYS A 142 -11.83 -10.42 -3.88
N VAL A 143 -12.51 -11.11 -2.96
CA VAL A 143 -12.29 -10.99 -1.53
C VAL A 143 -11.69 -12.29 -1.01
N LEU A 144 -10.63 -12.20 -0.20
CA LEU A 144 -10.06 -13.32 0.55
C LEU A 144 -10.11 -13.01 2.05
N SER A 145 -10.44 -13.99 2.88
CA SER A 145 -10.53 -13.81 4.33
C SER A 145 -9.38 -14.49 5.07
N TYR A 146 -8.89 -13.87 6.14
CA TYR A 146 -7.90 -14.46 7.05
C TYR A 146 -8.40 -15.75 7.68
N ASP A 147 -9.69 -15.80 8.04
CA ASP A 147 -10.32 -16.98 8.61
C ASP A 147 -10.11 -18.21 7.71
N GLN A 148 -10.33 -18.04 6.40
CA GLN A 148 -10.15 -19.10 5.41
C GLN A 148 -8.67 -19.38 5.10
N LEU A 149 -7.84 -18.35 5.01
CA LEU A 149 -6.44 -18.49 4.60
C LEU A 149 -5.52 -19.04 5.69
N TYR A 150 -5.91 -18.88 6.96
CA TYR A 150 -5.06 -19.10 8.13
C TYR A 150 -5.74 -19.97 9.19
N GLN A 151 -6.44 -21.04 8.79
CA GLN A 151 -6.96 -22.06 9.72
C GLN A 151 -7.87 -21.49 10.82
N GLY A 152 -8.70 -20.51 10.48
CA GLY A 152 -9.63 -19.86 11.39
C GLY A 152 -9.04 -18.69 12.19
N TRP A 153 -7.78 -18.32 11.97
CA TRP A 153 -7.17 -17.15 12.64
C TRP A 153 -7.62 -15.84 11.98
N THR A 154 -8.54 -15.13 12.63
CA THR A 154 -8.84 -13.72 12.35
C THR A 154 -7.92 -12.78 13.13
N MET A 155 -7.85 -11.51 12.76
CA MET A 155 -7.08 -10.53 13.52
C MET A 155 -7.60 -10.36 14.95
N ASP A 156 -8.91 -10.41 15.18
CA ASP A 156 -9.47 -10.36 16.54
C ASP A 156 -8.92 -11.52 17.40
N LYS A 157 -8.95 -12.76 16.89
CA LYS A 157 -8.39 -13.93 17.60
C LYS A 157 -6.87 -13.81 17.83
N VAL A 158 -6.14 -13.25 16.86
CA VAL A 158 -4.70 -13.01 17.01
C VAL A 158 -4.46 -12.03 18.16
N VAL A 159 -5.19 -10.92 18.21
CA VAL A 159 -5.07 -9.92 19.29
C VAL A 159 -5.45 -10.50 20.64
N ASP A 160 -6.49 -11.33 20.71
CA ASP A 160 -6.88 -12.01 21.95
C ASP A 160 -5.78 -12.96 22.46
N ASN A 161 -4.98 -13.55 21.56
CA ASN A 161 -3.90 -14.47 21.92
C ASN A 161 -2.57 -13.76 22.27
N VAL A 162 -2.15 -12.78 21.47
CA VAL A 162 -0.82 -12.13 21.61
C VAL A 162 -0.86 -10.77 22.30
N GLY A 163 -2.06 -10.23 22.52
CA GLY A 163 -2.29 -8.90 23.05
C GLY A 163 -2.21 -7.78 22.00
N ARG A 164 -2.41 -6.54 22.46
CA ARG A 164 -2.44 -5.35 21.59
C ARG A 164 -1.05 -4.90 21.12
N LYS A 165 -0.01 -5.23 21.89
CA LYS A 165 1.38 -4.95 21.50
C LYS A 165 1.80 -5.92 20.42
N SER A 166 2.30 -5.41 19.29
CA SER A 166 2.86 -6.16 18.14
C SER A 166 1.89 -6.89 17.20
N ASN A 167 0.57 -6.82 17.40
CA ASN A 167 -0.41 -7.45 16.49
C ASN A 167 -0.30 -6.99 15.02
N CYS A 168 0.10 -5.73 14.79
CA CYS A 168 0.25 -5.16 13.46
C CYS A 168 1.34 -5.86 12.65
N THR A 169 2.30 -6.51 13.31
CA THR A 169 3.31 -7.35 12.67
C THR A 169 2.66 -8.58 12.03
N PHE A 170 1.78 -9.28 12.76
CA PHE A 170 1.02 -10.43 12.25
C PHE A 170 0.13 -9.99 11.09
N CYS A 171 -0.65 -8.92 11.29
CA CYS A 171 -1.51 -8.36 10.25
C CYS A 171 -0.74 -8.05 8.97
N GLY A 172 0.41 -7.38 9.05
CA GLY A 172 1.22 -7.02 7.88
C GLY A 172 1.90 -8.20 7.19
N VAL A 173 2.25 -9.27 7.91
CA VAL A 173 2.80 -10.50 7.32
C VAL A 173 1.70 -11.28 6.60
N PHE A 174 0.56 -11.49 7.26
CA PHE A 174 -0.60 -12.17 6.69
C PHE A 174 -1.13 -11.40 5.47
N ARG A 175 -1.30 -10.08 5.55
CA ARG A 175 -1.86 -9.29 4.44
C ARG A 175 -1.04 -9.43 3.17
N ARG A 176 0.30 -9.40 3.29
CA ARG A 176 1.19 -9.55 2.14
C ARG A 176 1.05 -10.92 1.49
N GLN A 177 1.05 -11.99 2.28
CA GLN A 177 0.86 -13.34 1.74
C GLN A 177 -0.55 -13.55 1.18
N ALA A 178 -1.58 -12.99 1.81
CA ALA A 178 -2.95 -13.04 1.32
C ALA A 178 -3.10 -12.32 -0.03
N LEU A 179 -2.44 -11.17 -0.21
CA LEU A 179 -2.38 -10.48 -1.49
C LEU A 179 -1.65 -11.31 -2.56
N ASP A 180 -0.53 -11.96 -2.21
CA ASP A 180 0.21 -12.83 -3.15
C ASP A 180 -0.67 -14.02 -3.58
N LYS A 181 -1.33 -14.70 -2.63
CA LYS A 181 -2.29 -15.78 -2.94
C LYS A 181 -3.46 -15.29 -3.79
N GLY A 182 -3.99 -14.10 -3.51
CA GLY A 182 -5.07 -13.51 -4.30
C GLY A 182 -4.64 -13.16 -5.73
N ALA A 183 -3.38 -12.76 -5.89
CA ALA A 183 -2.79 -12.52 -7.19
C ALA A 183 -2.59 -13.82 -7.98
N ASP A 184 -2.17 -14.90 -7.32
CA ASP A 184 -2.10 -16.24 -7.93
C ASP A 184 -3.49 -16.72 -8.40
N ILE A 185 -4.53 -16.57 -7.56
CA ILE A 185 -5.90 -16.98 -7.89
C ILE A 185 -6.50 -16.20 -9.06
N LEU A 186 -6.16 -14.91 -9.17
CA LEU A 186 -6.62 -14.04 -10.26
C LEU A 186 -5.69 -14.09 -11.48
N GLU A 187 -4.56 -14.79 -11.38
CA GLU A 187 -3.51 -14.87 -12.39
C GLU A 187 -3.07 -13.47 -12.88
N VAL A 188 -2.87 -12.53 -11.94
CA VAL A 188 -2.47 -11.16 -12.30
C VAL A 188 -0.96 -11.00 -12.41
N ASP A 189 -0.54 -10.13 -13.32
CA ASP A 189 0.86 -9.81 -13.54
C ASP A 189 1.39 -8.80 -12.52
N HIS A 190 0.50 -7.92 -12.04
CA HIS A 190 0.83 -6.83 -11.14
C HIS A 190 -0.22 -6.63 -10.04
N ILE A 191 0.26 -6.31 -8.84
CA ILE A 191 -0.56 -5.77 -7.74
C ILE A 191 -0.22 -4.30 -7.57
N VAL A 192 -1.19 -3.41 -7.66
CA VAL A 192 -1.01 -1.98 -7.36
C VAL A 192 -1.53 -1.65 -5.97
N THR A 193 -0.78 -0.84 -5.22
CA THR A 193 -1.14 -0.43 -3.86
C THR A 193 -1.16 1.09 -3.72
N GLY A 194 -2.04 1.60 -2.85
CA GLY A 194 -2.24 3.03 -2.63
C GLY A 194 -1.14 3.72 -1.79
N HIS A 195 0.05 3.13 -1.65
CA HIS A 195 1.12 3.74 -0.86
C HIS A 195 1.56 5.06 -1.49
N ASN A 196 1.44 6.13 -0.71
CA ASN A 196 1.71 7.50 -1.15
C ASN A 196 3.09 7.99 -0.68
N ALA A 197 3.48 9.21 -1.05
CA ALA A 197 4.80 9.76 -0.73
C ALA A 197 5.05 9.85 0.79
N ASP A 198 4.03 10.16 1.58
CA ASP A 198 4.09 10.20 3.04
C ASP A 198 4.38 8.80 3.62
N ASP A 199 3.68 7.75 3.16
CA ASP A 199 3.92 6.36 3.60
C ASP A 199 5.36 5.90 3.31
N ILE A 200 5.90 6.30 2.16
CA ILE A 200 7.28 5.98 1.77
C ILE A 200 8.26 6.77 2.64
N ALA A 201 8.01 8.06 2.89
CA ALA A 201 8.84 8.88 3.77
C ALA A 201 8.86 8.34 5.21
N GLU A 202 7.71 7.95 5.76
CA GLU A 202 7.59 7.28 7.06
C GLU A 202 8.44 6.00 7.10
N THR A 203 8.35 5.18 6.05
CA THR A 203 9.10 3.92 5.95
C THR A 203 10.61 4.15 5.84
N VAL A 204 11.04 5.12 5.04
CA VAL A 204 12.46 5.50 4.91
C VAL A 204 13.00 5.95 6.28
N LEU A 205 12.30 6.86 6.95
CA LEU A 205 12.68 7.37 8.26
C LEU A 205 12.80 6.24 9.30
N MET A 206 11.80 5.37 9.38
CA MET A 206 11.81 4.22 10.30
C MET A 206 13.00 3.27 10.06
N ASN A 207 13.37 3.03 8.80
CA ASN A 207 14.48 2.14 8.46
C ASN A 207 15.84 2.80 8.74
N VAL A 208 15.98 4.10 8.47
CA VAL A 208 17.19 4.87 8.79
C VAL A 208 17.43 4.88 10.30
N LEU A 209 16.41 5.18 11.10
CA LEU A 209 16.52 5.20 12.57
C LEU A 209 16.86 3.83 13.18
N ARG A 210 16.49 2.74 12.51
CA ARG A 210 16.84 1.37 12.92
C ARG A 210 18.22 0.92 12.43
N GLY A 211 18.90 1.72 11.62
CA GLY A 211 20.14 1.31 10.94
C GLY A 211 19.94 0.21 9.90
N ASP A 212 18.71 -0.04 9.45
CA ASP A 212 18.38 -1.12 8.50
C ASP A 212 18.41 -0.61 7.06
N ILE A 213 19.60 -0.18 6.65
CA ILE A 213 19.84 0.47 5.36
C ILE A 213 19.58 -0.50 4.19
N ALA A 214 19.81 -1.81 4.40
CA ALA A 214 19.54 -2.84 3.41
C ALA A 214 18.04 -2.93 3.02
N ARG A 215 17.12 -2.48 3.90
CA ARG A 215 15.69 -2.41 3.56
C ARG A 215 15.30 -1.19 2.72
N LEU A 216 16.16 -0.17 2.63
CA LEU A 216 15.87 1.04 1.84
C LEU A 216 15.73 0.75 0.35
N GLU A 217 16.52 -0.19 -0.19
CA GLU A 217 16.44 -0.62 -1.59
C GLU A 217 15.02 -1.07 -1.94
N ARG A 218 14.44 -1.97 -1.15
CA ARG A 218 13.10 -2.50 -1.43
C ARG A 218 11.97 -1.51 -1.14
N CYS A 219 12.11 -0.62 -0.15
CA CYS A 219 11.01 0.29 0.17
C CYS A 219 10.90 1.46 -0.81
N THR A 220 12.01 1.86 -1.41
CA THR A 220 12.08 2.99 -2.36
C THR A 220 11.85 2.58 -3.81
N GLU A 221 11.89 1.29 -4.15
CA GLU A 221 11.52 0.82 -5.49
C GLU A 221 10.04 1.11 -5.82
N ILE A 222 9.81 1.57 -7.06
CA ILE A 222 8.48 1.81 -7.63
C ILE A 222 7.74 0.49 -7.85
N THR A 223 8.47 -0.50 -8.36
CA THR A 223 8.00 -1.88 -8.57
C THR A 223 8.89 -2.81 -7.79
N THR A 224 8.29 -3.65 -6.93
CA THR A 224 8.99 -4.58 -6.03
C THR A 224 8.50 -6.00 -6.26
N GLY A 225 9.40 -6.99 -6.26
CA GLY A 225 9.07 -8.41 -6.50
C GLY A 225 9.09 -8.83 -7.97
N GLY A 226 9.22 -10.14 -8.20
CA GLY A 226 8.90 -10.89 -9.43
C GLY A 226 9.66 -10.57 -10.73
N ILE A 227 10.38 -11.55 -11.26
CA ILE A 227 10.47 -11.77 -12.72
C ILE A 227 9.06 -12.21 -13.14
N SER A 228 8.46 -11.56 -14.15
CA SER A 228 7.10 -11.87 -14.61
C SER A 228 7.04 -13.30 -15.15
N SER A 229 6.24 -14.16 -14.51
CA SER A 229 5.55 -15.35 -15.05
C SER A 229 4.82 -16.04 -13.90
N GLY A 230 3.56 -16.44 -14.11
CA GLY A 230 2.67 -17.13 -13.15
C GLY A 230 3.12 -18.54 -12.75
N SER A 231 4.39 -18.70 -12.34
CA SER A 231 4.90 -19.91 -11.73
C SER A 231 4.52 -19.91 -10.25
N SER A 232 3.80 -20.94 -9.81
CA SER A 232 3.36 -21.09 -8.42
C SER A 232 4.50 -20.85 -7.43
N GLY A 233 4.34 -19.85 -6.54
CA GLY A 233 5.31 -19.55 -5.48
C GLY A 233 6.25 -18.37 -5.73
N ILE A 234 6.22 -17.72 -6.91
CA ILE A 234 6.99 -16.49 -7.18
C ILE A 234 6.17 -15.24 -6.79
N PRO A 235 6.70 -14.27 -6.03
CA PRO A 235 5.96 -13.07 -5.66
C PRO A 235 5.62 -12.22 -6.89
N VAL A 236 4.34 -11.90 -7.03
CA VAL A 236 3.84 -10.99 -8.06
C VAL A 236 4.45 -9.60 -7.91
N LYS A 237 4.65 -8.90 -9.03
CA LYS A 237 5.18 -7.53 -9.05
C LYS A 237 4.23 -6.59 -8.32
N ARG A 238 4.73 -5.86 -7.33
CA ARG A 238 3.99 -4.85 -6.59
C ARG A 238 4.40 -3.46 -7.01
N SER A 239 3.44 -2.69 -7.49
CA SER A 239 3.63 -1.38 -8.10
C SER A 239 2.97 -0.28 -7.26
N LYS A 240 3.59 0.90 -7.19
CA LYS A 240 3.13 2.03 -6.37
C LYS A 240 2.94 3.29 -7.23
N PRO A 241 1.80 3.44 -7.92
CA PRO A 241 1.54 4.63 -8.75
C PRO A 241 1.57 5.94 -7.96
N PHE A 242 1.26 5.91 -6.66
CA PHE A 242 1.21 7.09 -5.78
C PHE A 242 2.52 7.43 -5.08
N LYS A 243 3.64 6.77 -5.42
CA LYS A 243 4.93 6.96 -4.74
C LYS A 243 5.35 8.43 -4.56
N TYR A 244 5.02 9.30 -5.52
CA TYR A 244 5.37 10.74 -5.48
C TYR A 244 4.16 11.68 -5.27
N ALA A 245 2.98 11.11 -4.99
CA ALA A 245 1.76 11.83 -4.69
C ALA A 245 1.63 12.06 -3.19
N TYR A 246 1.27 13.27 -2.78
CA TYR A 246 1.12 13.63 -1.37
C TYR A 246 -0.22 13.12 -0.83
N GLU A 247 -0.25 12.65 0.41
CA GLU A 247 -1.49 12.20 1.05
C GLU A 247 -2.57 13.30 1.03
N LYS A 248 -2.20 14.56 1.32
CA LYS A 248 -3.14 15.68 1.26
C LYS A 248 -3.75 15.87 -0.13
N GLU A 249 -2.98 15.66 -1.19
CA GLU A 249 -3.51 15.75 -2.56
C GLU A 249 -4.48 14.60 -2.86
N ILE A 250 -4.19 13.38 -2.38
CA ILE A 250 -5.10 12.23 -2.49
C ILE A 250 -6.44 12.54 -1.77
N VAL A 251 -6.38 13.07 -0.55
CA VAL A 251 -7.58 13.47 0.22
C VAL A 251 -8.38 14.53 -0.54
N MET A 252 -7.70 15.57 -1.05
CA MET A 252 -8.35 16.64 -1.82
C MET A 252 -8.99 16.10 -3.10
N TYR A 253 -8.31 15.18 -3.79
CA TYR A 253 -8.82 14.53 -4.99
C TYR A 253 -10.10 13.74 -4.70
N ALA A 254 -10.08 12.90 -3.65
CA ALA A 254 -11.26 12.15 -3.19
C ALA A 254 -12.43 13.08 -2.86
N TYR A 255 -12.17 14.15 -2.10
CA TYR A 255 -13.17 15.13 -1.71
C TYR A 255 -13.80 15.83 -2.91
N PHE A 256 -12.99 16.37 -3.83
CA PHE A 256 -13.52 17.12 -4.96
C PHE A 256 -14.25 16.23 -5.96
N LYS A 257 -13.80 14.99 -6.18
CA LYS A 257 -14.49 14.00 -7.00
C LYS A 257 -15.69 13.35 -6.30
N LYS A 258 -15.89 13.64 -5.00
CA LYS A 258 -16.93 13.05 -4.15
C LYS A 258 -16.90 11.52 -4.17
N LEU A 259 -15.69 10.96 -4.07
CA LEU A 259 -15.52 9.52 -4.05
C LEU A 259 -16.03 8.96 -2.73
N ASP A 260 -16.69 7.81 -2.80
CA ASP A 260 -17.18 7.09 -1.64
C ASP A 260 -16.07 6.21 -1.05
N TYR A 261 -15.63 6.54 0.17
CA TYR A 261 -14.57 5.82 0.85
C TYR A 261 -14.86 5.73 2.35
N PHE A 262 -14.33 4.68 2.97
CA PHE A 262 -14.38 4.47 4.40
C PHE A 262 -13.22 5.20 5.08
N SER A 263 -13.51 5.99 6.12
CA SER A 263 -12.54 6.91 6.74
C SER A 263 -12.10 6.49 8.15
N THR A 264 -12.71 5.47 8.74
CA THR A 264 -12.36 5.02 10.09
C THR A 264 -10.96 4.40 10.09
N GLU A 265 -10.18 4.69 11.14
CA GLU A 265 -8.88 4.03 11.36
C GLU A 265 -9.07 2.68 12.05
N CYS A 266 -8.08 1.78 11.90
CA CYS A 266 -8.15 0.46 12.52
C CYS A 266 -8.06 0.56 14.04
N THR A 267 -8.93 -0.14 14.77
CA THR A 267 -8.96 -0.16 16.25
C THR A 267 -7.65 -0.66 16.90
N TYR A 268 -6.79 -1.34 16.14
CA TYR A 268 -5.50 -1.87 16.60
C TYR A 268 -4.28 -1.06 16.13
N SER A 269 -4.44 -0.07 15.23
CA SER A 269 -3.32 0.73 14.73
C SER A 269 -2.74 1.81 15.67
N PRO A 270 -3.47 2.38 16.65
CA PRO A 270 -2.94 3.49 17.46
C PRO A 270 -1.64 3.21 18.21
N GLU A 271 -1.41 1.96 18.63
CA GLU A 271 -0.20 1.57 19.36
C GLU A 271 1.00 1.26 18.44
N ALA A 272 0.86 1.42 17.12
CA ALA A 272 1.92 1.12 16.18
C ALA A 272 3.00 2.19 16.16
N TYR A 273 4.28 1.77 16.22
CA TYR A 273 5.45 2.68 16.16
C TYR A 273 5.43 3.65 14.97
N ARG A 274 4.81 3.25 13.85
CA ARG A 274 4.64 4.09 12.66
C ARG A 274 3.95 5.43 12.97
N GLY A 275 3.09 5.50 13.99
CA GLY A 275 2.46 6.75 14.43
C GLY A 275 3.46 7.85 14.80
N HIS A 276 4.60 7.50 15.42
CA HIS A 276 5.66 8.46 15.75
C HIS A 276 6.39 8.98 14.52
N ALA A 277 6.70 8.10 13.57
CA ALA A 277 7.32 8.51 12.30
C ALA A 277 6.40 9.43 11.51
N ARG A 278 5.10 9.10 11.47
CA ARG A 278 4.06 9.95 10.86
C ARG A 278 4.01 11.34 11.48
N ALA A 279 3.97 11.43 12.81
CA ALA A 279 3.94 12.71 13.51
C ALA A 279 5.14 13.59 13.12
N LEU A 280 6.35 13.03 13.15
CA LEU A 280 7.56 13.76 12.75
C LEU A 280 7.52 14.22 11.28
N VAL A 281 7.09 13.35 10.35
CA VAL A 281 6.96 13.71 8.94
C VAL A 281 5.97 14.86 8.74
N LYS A 282 4.84 14.86 9.46
CA LYS A 282 3.86 15.96 9.40
C LYS A 282 4.39 17.27 9.99
N GLU A 283 5.20 17.21 11.04
CA GLU A 283 5.88 18.41 11.58
C GLU A 283 6.86 19.00 10.56
N LEU A 284 7.67 18.17 9.90
CA LEU A 284 8.58 18.61 8.85
C LEU A 284 7.83 19.17 7.64
N GLU A 285 6.73 18.53 7.23
CA GLU A 285 5.88 18.99 6.14
C GLU A 285 5.30 20.39 6.42
N ARG A 286 4.91 20.67 7.66
CA ARG A 286 4.37 21.99 8.08
C ARG A 286 5.41 23.11 7.92
N ILE A 287 6.68 22.81 8.16
CA ILE A 287 7.78 23.78 7.99
C ILE A 287 8.13 23.93 6.51
N ARG A 288 8.31 22.81 5.81
CA ARG A 288 8.70 22.76 4.41
C ARG A 288 8.02 21.58 3.71
N PRO A 289 7.03 21.81 2.83
CA PRO A 289 6.30 20.73 2.17
C PRO A 289 7.17 19.79 1.34
N SER A 290 8.29 20.27 0.78
CA SER A 290 9.20 19.42 0.00
C SER A 290 9.88 18.33 0.84
N SER A 291 9.89 18.45 2.19
CA SER A 291 10.56 17.52 3.08
C SER A 291 10.11 16.07 2.88
N ILE A 292 8.84 15.84 2.53
CA ILE A 292 8.32 14.48 2.23
C ILE A 292 9.10 13.87 1.06
N LEU A 293 9.15 14.55 -0.09
CA LEU A 293 9.88 14.06 -1.26
C LEU A 293 11.39 14.10 -1.08
N ASP A 294 11.92 15.03 -0.28
CA ASP A 294 13.35 15.10 0.01
C ASP A 294 13.79 13.91 0.89
N ILE A 295 12.95 13.42 1.80
CA ILE A 295 13.16 12.15 2.53
C ILE A 295 13.10 10.96 1.58
N VAL A 296 12.09 10.88 0.71
CA VAL A 296 11.98 9.80 -0.29
C VAL A 296 13.22 9.75 -1.18
N TYR A 297 13.66 10.90 -1.70
CA TYR A 297 14.85 11.03 -2.52
C TYR A 297 16.14 10.66 -1.76
N SER A 298 16.26 11.10 -0.49
CA SER A 298 17.37 10.68 0.37
C SER A 298 17.42 9.16 0.53
N GLY A 299 16.26 8.53 0.72
CA GLY A 299 16.14 7.07 0.77
C GLY A 299 16.60 6.40 -0.53
N GLU A 300 16.18 6.92 -1.69
CA GLU A 300 16.59 6.42 -3.02
C GLU A 300 18.11 6.53 -3.20
N SER A 301 18.70 7.69 -2.88
CA SER A 301 20.13 7.96 -3.00
C SER A 301 20.98 7.07 -2.07
N MET A 302 20.53 6.88 -0.82
CA MET A 302 21.18 5.94 0.11
C MET A 302 21.09 4.50 -0.40
N ALA A 303 19.93 4.09 -0.90
CA ALA A 303 19.75 2.75 -1.46
C ALA A 303 20.67 2.50 -2.64
N ASP A 304 20.84 3.47 -3.55
CA ASP A 304 21.75 3.36 -4.68
C ASP A 304 23.22 3.23 -4.24
N SER A 305 23.60 3.91 -3.16
CA SER A 305 24.96 3.87 -2.60
C SER A 305 25.30 2.54 -1.91
N VAL A 306 24.29 1.82 -1.39
CA VAL A 306 24.45 0.59 -0.59
C VAL A 306 24.53 -0.68 -1.45
N LYS A 307 24.15 -0.60 -2.73
CA LYS A 307 24.13 -1.72 -3.69
C LYS A 307 25.46 -2.45 -3.88
N ILE A 308 26.56 -1.89 -3.39
CA ILE A 308 27.91 -2.45 -3.60
C ILE A 308 28.21 -3.64 -2.66
N ASN A 309 27.52 -3.82 -1.51
CA ASN A 309 28.04 -4.73 -0.46
C ASN A 309 27.06 -5.70 0.24
N VAL A 310 25.79 -5.87 -0.18
CA VAL A 310 24.84 -6.74 0.54
C VAL A 310 24.61 -8.08 -0.16
N LYS A 311 25.10 -9.18 0.43
CA LYS A 311 24.73 -10.55 0.03
C LYS A 311 23.25 -10.78 0.36
N ARG A 312 22.43 -11.02 -0.67
CA ARG A 312 21.00 -11.33 -0.49
C ARG A 312 20.84 -12.78 0.01
N PRO A 313 19.91 -13.05 0.95
CA PRO A 313 19.59 -14.42 1.35
C PRO A 313 19.13 -15.26 0.16
N THR A 314 19.51 -16.54 0.13
CA THR A 314 19.01 -17.49 -0.86
C THR A 314 17.50 -17.64 -0.73
N GLN A 315 16.80 -17.54 -1.86
CA GLN A 315 15.36 -17.69 -1.92
C GLN A 315 15.00 -19.16 -2.17
N GLN A 316 14.00 -19.65 -1.45
CA GLN A 316 13.47 -21.01 -1.54
C GLN A 316 11.95 -21.00 -1.33
N SER A 317 11.28 -22.10 -1.66
CA SER A 317 9.84 -22.24 -1.42
C SER A 317 9.58 -22.78 -0.01
N CYS A 318 8.59 -22.21 0.67
CA CYS A 318 8.14 -22.69 1.98
C CYS A 318 7.64 -24.13 1.89
N LEU A 319 8.12 -25.02 2.75
CA LEU A 319 7.74 -26.44 2.75
C LEU A 319 6.25 -26.67 3.02
N ARG A 320 5.58 -25.75 3.73
CA ARG A 320 4.17 -25.90 4.11
C ARG A 320 3.20 -25.34 3.07
N CYS A 321 3.49 -24.15 2.55
CA CYS A 321 2.52 -23.40 1.74
C CYS A 321 3.03 -23.03 0.34
N GLY A 322 4.26 -23.41 -0.02
CA GLY A 322 4.86 -23.12 -1.32
C GLY A 322 5.26 -21.67 -1.55
N SER A 323 4.86 -20.72 -0.69
CA SER A 323 5.22 -19.30 -0.82
C SER A 323 6.74 -19.08 -0.73
N LEU A 324 7.24 -18.07 -1.45
CA LEU A 324 8.65 -17.67 -1.37
C LEU A 324 9.08 -17.32 0.06
N SER A 325 10.24 -17.83 0.45
CA SER A 325 10.84 -17.65 1.77
C SER A 325 12.36 -17.64 1.68
N SER A 326 13.04 -17.06 2.66
CA SER A 326 14.49 -17.21 2.86
C SER A 326 14.82 -18.31 3.89
N GLN A 327 13.79 -18.96 4.44
CA GLN A 327 13.86 -20.01 5.47
C GLN A 327 12.96 -21.18 5.04
N LEU A 328 13.13 -22.35 5.67
CA LEU A 328 12.32 -23.56 5.40
C LEU A 328 10.81 -23.32 5.54
N LEU A 329 10.42 -22.54 6.56
CA LEU A 329 9.05 -22.06 6.74
C LEU A 329 9.01 -20.55 6.47
N CYS A 330 7.99 -20.10 5.73
CA CYS A 330 7.74 -18.67 5.59
C CYS A 330 7.32 -18.05 6.91
N GLN A 331 7.52 -16.74 7.05
CA GLN A 331 7.18 -15.99 8.26
C GLN A 331 5.70 -16.14 8.66
N ALA A 332 4.78 -16.22 7.70
CA ALA A 332 3.37 -16.43 8.01
C ALA A 332 3.13 -17.81 8.66
N CYS A 333 3.71 -18.88 8.12
CA CYS A 333 3.58 -20.23 8.69
C CYS A 333 4.22 -20.31 10.08
N ALA A 334 5.38 -19.69 10.27
CA ALA A 334 6.04 -19.64 11.58
C ALA A 334 5.20 -18.90 12.63
N LEU A 335 4.56 -17.78 12.25
CA LEU A 335 3.68 -17.04 13.16
C LEU A 335 2.42 -17.85 13.51
N ILE A 336 1.84 -18.59 12.58
CA ILE A 336 0.70 -19.47 12.83
C ILE A 336 1.09 -20.61 13.79
N ASP A 337 2.26 -21.20 13.62
CA ASP A 337 2.77 -22.21 14.56
C ASP A 337 2.92 -21.65 15.97
N GLY A 338 3.42 -20.41 16.09
CA GLY A 338 3.49 -19.70 17.36
C GLY A 338 2.12 -19.51 18.02
N LEU A 339 1.12 -19.09 17.24
CA LEU A 339 -0.26 -18.89 17.72
C LEU A 339 -0.93 -20.19 18.16
N ASN A 340 -0.73 -21.26 17.39
CA ASN A 340 -1.27 -22.58 17.73
C ASN A 340 -0.62 -23.13 19.00
N ALA A 341 0.70 -22.95 19.18
CA ALA A 341 1.41 -23.42 20.36
C ALA A 341 1.00 -22.69 21.67
N THR A 342 0.72 -21.39 21.61
CA THR A 342 0.21 -20.62 22.76
C THR A 342 -1.24 -20.99 23.08
N SER A 343 -2.07 -21.19 22.06
CA SER A 343 -3.47 -21.62 22.22
C SER A 343 -3.58 -22.96 22.95
N THR A 344 -2.78 -23.97 22.55
CA THR A 344 -2.78 -25.30 23.19
C THR A 344 -2.35 -25.26 24.67
N LYS A 345 -1.42 -24.36 25.03
CA LYS A 345 -1.00 -24.17 26.43
C LYS A 345 -2.08 -23.49 27.29
N ALA A 346 -2.87 -22.59 26.71
CA ALA A 346 -4.00 -21.97 27.39
C ALA A 346 -5.15 -22.97 27.63
N THR A 347 -5.37 -23.91 26.72
CA THR A 347 -6.38 -24.98 26.92
C THR A 347 -5.92 -26.09 27.86
N GLY A 348 -4.62 -26.43 27.87
CA GLY A 348 -4.07 -27.46 28.76
C GLY A 348 -4.09 -27.07 30.25
N THR A 349 -3.98 -25.78 30.57
CA THR A 349 -4.09 -25.28 31.96
C THR A 349 -5.54 -25.13 32.44
N ALA A 350 -6.53 -25.12 31.53
CA ALA A 350 -7.95 -25.11 31.88
C ALA A 350 -8.49 -26.51 32.21
N GLN A 351 -7.94 -27.58 31.61
CA GLN A 351 -8.37 -28.96 31.88
C GLN A 351 -7.80 -29.55 33.18
N GLU A 352 -6.64 -29.09 33.68
CA GLU A 352 -6.11 -29.56 34.97
C GLU A 352 -6.82 -28.98 36.20
N LYS A 353 -7.63 -27.92 36.07
CA LYS A 353 -8.39 -27.34 37.19
C LYS A 353 -9.79 -27.93 37.39
N ILE A 354 -10.24 -28.85 36.54
CA ILE A 354 -11.58 -29.47 36.66
C ILE A 354 -11.51 -30.85 37.36
N HIS A 355 -10.32 -31.41 37.61
CA HIS A 355 -10.17 -32.75 38.19
C HIS A 355 -9.72 -32.81 39.67
N SER A 356 -9.78 -31.72 40.44
CA SER A 356 -9.37 -31.73 41.86
C SER A 356 -10.42 -31.23 42.87
N CYS A 357 -11.70 -31.15 42.50
CA CYS A 357 -12.76 -30.78 43.44
C CYS A 357 -13.85 -31.87 43.46
N GLY A 358 -13.61 -32.92 44.23
CA GLY A 358 -14.58 -34.02 44.36
C GLY A 358 -14.04 -35.22 45.12
N ALA A 359 -13.75 -35.06 46.40
CA ALA A 359 -13.83 -36.12 47.42
C ALA A 359 -13.46 -35.55 48.78
N HIS A 360 -14.46 -35.27 49.61
CA HIS A 360 -14.48 -35.61 51.05
C HIS A 360 -15.86 -35.25 51.59
N LEU A 361 -16.77 -36.20 51.41
CA LEU A 361 -17.96 -36.37 52.23
C LEU A 361 -17.74 -37.64 53.05
N ASP A 362 -18.09 -37.52 54.32
CA ASP A 362 -18.45 -38.55 55.29
C ASP A 362 -17.38 -39.25 56.15
N GLN A 363 -17.66 -39.09 57.46
CA GLN A 363 -17.28 -39.81 58.68
C GLN A 363 -16.03 -39.37 59.44
#